data_AF-A0A507BW86-F1
#
_entry.id   AF-A0A507BW86-F1
#
_cell.length_a   1.000
_cell.length_b   1.000
_cell.length_c   1.000
_cell.angle_alpha   90.00
_cell.angle_beta   90.00
_cell.angle_gamma   90.00
#
_symmetry.space_group_name_H-M   'P 1'
#
loop_
_entity.id
_entity.type
_entity.pdbx_description
1 polymer ?
#
loop_
_entity_poly.entity_id
_entity_poly.type
_entity_poly.pdbx_seq_one_letter_code
_entity_poly.pdbx_strand_id
1 'polypeptide(L)'
;MLKGGTTPSAGCVLVAKRANIPIHMMIRPRGGDFCYNDVEFECMKIDVVKAKEYGVAGVVFGILLPDGTIDKPRTKELVTLAKPLNVTIHRAFDMTRDAFEALEDLIAIGLPLLKMLVEAARGRISILPGGGITPRNLSRILSQVPFPEVHMALPSSVDSKMVFRNGAVFMGVAITTPEYAIPKTDPKLVKNVTRVLHGKL
;
A
#
# COMPACT_ATOMS: atom_id res chain seq x y z
N MET A 1 -6.71 -2.88 7.50
CA MET A 1 -6.08 -2.21 8.66
C MET A 1 -6.85 -0.95 8.98
N LEU A 2 -6.99 -0.55 10.25
CA LEU A 2 -7.90 0.53 10.66
C LEU A 2 -7.59 1.90 10.03
N LYS A 3 -6.30 2.31 9.97
CA LYS A 3 -5.88 3.61 9.41
C LYS A 3 -5.53 3.58 7.90
N GLY A 4 -5.94 2.54 7.17
CA GLY A 4 -5.57 2.30 5.76
C GLY A 4 -4.14 1.79 5.53
N GLY A 5 -3.24 1.96 6.50
CA GLY A 5 -1.83 1.58 6.45
C GLY A 5 -0.95 2.72 6.95
N THR A 6 0.09 2.39 7.70
CA THR A 6 1.10 3.29 8.28
C THR A 6 2.46 2.62 8.23
N THR A 7 3.56 3.34 8.50
CA THR A 7 4.89 2.73 8.62
C THR A 7 4.87 1.57 9.64
N PRO A 8 5.35 0.36 9.29
CA PRO A 8 5.48 -0.75 10.23
C PRO A 8 6.74 -0.60 11.10
N SER A 9 6.74 -1.19 12.29
CA SER A 9 7.95 -1.23 13.12
C SER A 9 9.06 -2.09 12.48
N ALA A 10 10.32 -1.75 12.76
CA ALA A 10 11.49 -2.49 12.27
C ALA A 10 11.40 -4.00 12.53
N GLY A 11 10.95 -4.40 13.72
CA GLY A 11 10.75 -5.81 14.09
C GLY A 11 9.74 -6.53 13.18
N CYS A 12 8.64 -5.87 12.80
CA CYS A 12 7.69 -6.44 11.84
C CYS A 12 8.31 -6.63 10.45
N VAL A 13 9.11 -5.66 9.97
CA VAL A 13 9.80 -5.75 8.66
C VAL A 13 10.82 -6.88 8.65
N LEU A 14 11.69 -6.95 9.65
CA LEU A 14 12.76 -7.94 9.76
C LEU A 14 12.23 -9.38 9.96
N VAL A 15 11.07 -9.53 10.60
CA VAL A 15 10.38 -10.83 10.67
C VAL A 15 9.69 -11.17 9.35
N ALA A 16 9.00 -10.21 8.70
CA ALA A 16 8.33 -10.44 7.41
C ALA A 16 9.31 -10.82 6.29
N LYS A 17 10.52 -10.25 6.28
CA LYS A 17 11.62 -10.59 5.37
C LYS A 17 12.00 -12.08 5.37
N ARG A 18 11.70 -12.83 6.45
CA ARG A 18 11.93 -14.29 6.54
C ARG A 18 11.05 -15.11 5.60
N ALA A 19 10.00 -14.53 5.01
CA ALA A 19 9.15 -15.18 4.01
C ALA A 19 9.83 -15.39 2.65
N ASN A 20 11.04 -14.85 2.44
CA ASN A 20 11.86 -15.01 1.23
C ASN A 20 11.14 -14.64 -0.10
N ILE A 21 10.28 -13.62 -0.03
CA ILE A 21 9.63 -12.97 -1.19
C ILE A 21 9.94 -11.47 -1.18
N PRO A 22 9.77 -10.75 -2.31
CA PRO A 22 9.86 -9.29 -2.33
C PRO A 22 8.87 -8.67 -1.33
N ILE A 23 9.41 -7.86 -0.40
CA ILE A 23 8.63 -7.08 0.56
C ILE A 23 8.72 -5.61 0.16
N HIS A 24 7.59 -4.93 0.03
CA HIS A 24 7.54 -3.47 -0.10
C HIS A 24 7.06 -2.86 1.23
N MET A 25 7.78 -1.86 1.75
CA MET A 25 7.50 -1.22 3.03
C MET A 25 6.63 0.02 2.87
N MET A 26 5.54 0.12 3.65
CA MET A 26 4.75 1.35 3.75
C MET A 26 5.58 2.43 4.45
N ILE A 27 5.58 3.64 3.90
CA ILE A 27 6.20 4.84 4.48
C ILE A 27 5.09 5.87 4.63
N ARG A 28 4.46 5.91 5.80
CA ARG A 28 3.30 6.76 6.08
C ARG A 28 3.16 6.98 7.59
N PRO A 29 3.50 8.18 8.12
CA PRO A 29 3.66 8.38 9.55
C PRO A 29 2.33 8.36 10.32
N ARG A 30 1.20 8.71 9.67
CA ARG A 30 -0.13 8.75 10.28
C ARG A 30 -1.24 8.28 9.35
N GLY A 31 -2.44 8.10 9.93
CA GLY A 31 -3.69 8.04 9.15
C GLY A 31 -4.21 9.44 8.80
N GLY A 32 -5.39 9.50 8.18
CA GLY A 32 -5.97 10.75 7.68
C GLY A 32 -5.64 10.98 6.20
N ASP A 33 -5.35 12.24 5.87
CA ASP A 33 -4.91 12.73 4.56
C ASP A 33 -3.47 12.31 4.19
N PHE A 34 -2.88 13.05 3.23
CA PHE A 34 -1.53 12.88 2.69
C PHE A 34 -0.79 14.23 2.58
N CYS A 35 -1.26 15.27 3.27
CA CYS A 35 -0.68 16.60 3.30
C CYS A 35 0.18 16.71 4.57
N TYR A 36 1.44 16.29 4.46
CA TYR A 36 2.35 16.18 5.60
C TYR A 36 3.03 17.51 5.94
N ASN A 37 3.19 17.79 7.23
CA ASN A 37 4.06 18.88 7.69
C ASN A 37 5.55 18.49 7.60
N ASP A 38 6.44 19.44 7.87
CA ASP A 38 7.88 19.26 7.68
C ASP A 38 8.47 18.18 8.61
N VAL A 39 8.00 18.11 9.86
CA VAL A 39 8.43 17.08 10.83
C VAL A 39 7.99 15.69 10.39
N GLU A 40 6.75 15.56 9.90
CA GLU A 40 6.22 14.32 9.33
C GLU A 40 7.00 13.89 8.08
N PHE A 41 7.44 14.85 7.26
CA PHE A 41 8.25 14.60 6.08
C PHE A 41 9.69 14.17 6.42
N GLU A 42 10.33 14.76 7.44
CA GLU A 42 11.62 14.27 7.95
C GLU A 42 11.50 12.84 8.50
N CYS A 43 10.42 12.50 9.20
CA CYS A 43 10.14 11.11 9.59
C CYS A 43 10.05 10.18 8.37
N MET A 44 9.35 10.57 7.29
CA MET A 44 9.28 9.79 6.05
C MET A 44 10.66 9.59 5.39
N LYS A 45 11.54 10.60 5.44
CA LYS A 45 12.90 10.47 4.91
C LYS A 45 13.75 9.50 5.72
N ILE A 46 13.67 9.56 7.05
CA ILE A 46 14.32 8.59 7.95
C ILE A 46 13.79 7.17 7.68
N ASP A 47 12.46 7.00 7.57
CA ASP A 47 11.83 5.72 7.25
C ASP A 47 12.32 5.14 5.89
N VAL A 48 12.48 5.96 4.85
CA VAL A 48 13.03 5.52 3.54
C VAL A 48 14.50 5.11 3.64
N VAL A 49 15.31 5.78 4.47
CA VAL A 49 16.69 5.34 4.74
C VAL A 49 16.69 4.00 5.48
N LYS A 50 15.84 3.83 6.49
CA LYS A 50 15.71 2.58 7.25
C LYS A 50 15.16 1.41 6.42
N ALA A 51 14.26 1.67 5.47
CA ALA A 51 13.82 0.65 4.52
C ALA A 51 14.99 0.03 3.72
N LYS A 52 15.97 0.84 3.30
CA LYS A 52 17.19 0.36 2.63
C LYS A 52 18.06 -0.48 3.57
N GLU A 53 18.26 -0.03 4.81
CA GLU A 53 18.99 -0.81 5.83
C GLU A 53 18.33 -2.16 6.14
N TYR A 54 17.00 -2.25 6.09
CA TYR A 54 16.25 -3.51 6.28
C TYR A 54 16.22 -4.42 5.03
N GLY A 55 16.83 -3.99 3.92
CA GLY A 55 16.93 -4.78 2.69
C GLY A 55 15.58 -5.15 2.09
N VAL A 56 14.58 -4.27 2.18
CA VAL A 56 13.29 -4.46 1.49
C VAL A 56 13.47 -4.33 -0.03
N ALA A 57 12.50 -4.79 -0.83
CA ALA A 57 12.56 -4.67 -2.29
C ALA A 57 12.00 -3.33 -2.80
N GLY A 58 11.15 -2.67 -2.01
CA GLY A 58 10.54 -1.40 -2.38
C GLY A 58 9.96 -0.62 -1.20
N VAL A 59 9.58 0.64 -1.46
CA VAL A 59 8.87 1.53 -0.54
C VAL A 59 7.57 2.04 -1.16
N VAL A 60 6.59 2.35 -0.32
CA VAL A 60 5.22 2.70 -0.71
C VAL A 60 4.78 3.95 0.02
N PHE A 61 4.48 5.04 -0.71
CA PHE A 61 4.07 6.32 -0.14
C PHE A 61 3.20 7.15 -1.10
N GLY A 62 2.96 8.41 -0.76
CA GLY A 62 2.32 9.41 -1.63
C GLY A 62 2.03 10.67 -0.82
N ILE A 63 2.31 11.84 -1.41
CA ILE A 63 2.19 13.15 -0.77
C ILE A 63 1.36 14.05 -1.69
N LEU A 64 0.38 14.75 -1.11
CA LEU A 64 -0.48 15.69 -1.83
C LEU A 64 -0.32 17.10 -1.28
N LEU A 65 -0.51 18.08 -2.15
CA LEU A 65 -0.77 19.47 -1.76
C LEU A 65 -2.25 19.65 -1.38
N PRO A 66 -2.62 20.68 -0.59
CA PRO A 66 -4.00 20.90 -0.14
C PRO A 66 -5.05 21.12 -1.25
N ASP A 67 -4.61 21.39 -2.49
CA ASP A 67 -5.49 21.52 -3.67
C ASP A 67 -5.77 20.18 -4.38
N GLY A 68 -5.24 19.07 -3.88
CA GLY A 68 -5.38 17.74 -4.47
C GLY A 68 -4.39 17.43 -5.60
N THR A 69 -3.34 18.23 -5.79
CA THR A 69 -2.21 17.88 -6.70
C THR A 69 -1.13 17.08 -5.99
N ILE A 70 -0.22 16.46 -6.76
CA ILE A 70 0.97 15.79 -6.21
C ILE A 70 1.95 16.84 -5.65
N ASP A 71 2.49 16.62 -4.45
CA ASP A 71 3.66 17.36 -3.98
C ASP A 71 4.91 16.86 -4.75
N LYS A 72 5.16 17.50 -5.89
CA LYS A 72 6.20 17.12 -6.85
C LYS A 72 7.61 17.22 -6.24
N PRO A 73 7.97 18.31 -5.53
CA PRO A 73 9.27 18.42 -4.85
C PRO A 73 9.50 17.31 -3.82
N ARG A 74 8.60 17.11 -2.86
CA ARG A 74 8.78 16.13 -1.77
C ARG A 74 8.73 14.69 -2.27
N THR A 75 7.86 14.41 -3.23
CA THR A 75 7.80 13.10 -3.89
C THR A 75 9.11 12.81 -4.65
N LYS A 76 9.69 13.80 -5.35
CA LYS A 76 10.98 13.65 -6.05
C LYS A 76 12.15 13.43 -5.09
N GLU A 77 12.17 14.12 -3.96
CA GLU A 77 13.17 13.92 -2.90
C GLU A 77 13.11 12.49 -2.35
N LEU A 78 11.93 11.98 -1.98
CA LEU A 78 11.77 10.59 -1.51
C LEU A 78 12.08 9.55 -2.58
N VAL A 79 11.66 9.76 -3.84
CA VAL A 79 12.01 8.88 -4.97
C VAL A 79 13.52 8.84 -5.20
N THR A 80 14.22 9.95 -5.01
CA THR A 80 15.68 10.02 -5.11
C THR A 80 16.34 9.30 -3.94
N LEU A 81 15.85 9.55 -2.71
CA LEU A 81 16.35 8.94 -1.48
C LEU A 81 16.11 7.42 -1.42
N ALA A 82 15.04 6.92 -2.04
CA ALA A 82 14.69 5.50 -2.06
C ALA A 82 15.62 4.63 -2.92
N LYS A 83 16.33 5.21 -3.90
CA LYS A 83 17.19 4.43 -4.81
C LYS A 83 18.23 3.59 -4.03
N PRO A 84 18.46 2.32 -4.40
CA PRO A 84 17.98 1.63 -5.62
C PRO A 84 16.62 0.89 -5.46
N LEU A 85 15.85 1.13 -4.39
CA LEU A 85 14.59 0.43 -4.15
C LEU A 85 13.51 0.77 -5.19
N ASN A 86 12.60 -0.17 -5.44
CA ASN A 86 11.35 0.11 -6.14
C ASN A 86 10.52 1.13 -5.34
N VAL A 87 9.78 1.99 -6.02
CA VAL A 87 8.84 2.92 -5.37
C VAL A 87 7.45 2.76 -5.96
N THR A 88 6.44 2.69 -5.11
CA THR A 88 5.03 2.58 -5.51
C THR A 88 4.23 3.73 -4.89
N ILE A 89 3.48 4.48 -5.69
CA ILE A 89 2.54 5.46 -5.16
C ILE A 89 1.23 4.79 -4.77
N HIS A 90 0.84 4.93 -3.51
CA HIS A 90 -0.39 4.35 -2.96
C HIS A 90 -1.64 5.21 -3.23
N ARG A 91 -2.77 4.79 -2.65
CA ARG A 91 -4.12 5.38 -2.79
C ARG A 91 -4.29 6.87 -2.39
N ALA A 92 -3.21 7.59 -2.12
CA ALA A 92 -3.20 9.05 -2.27
C ALA A 92 -3.55 9.47 -3.71
N PHE A 93 -3.15 8.67 -4.71
CA PHE A 93 -3.51 8.89 -6.11
C PHE A 93 -5.04 8.96 -6.32
N ASP A 94 -5.81 8.08 -5.64
CA ASP A 94 -7.27 8.06 -5.66
C ASP A 94 -7.92 9.32 -5.05
N MET A 95 -7.16 10.15 -4.33
CA MET A 95 -7.59 11.40 -3.70
C MET A 95 -7.08 12.64 -4.47
N THR A 96 -6.48 12.47 -5.65
CA THR A 96 -6.03 13.57 -6.49
C THR A 96 -7.19 14.24 -7.21
N ARG A 97 -7.08 15.55 -7.49
CA ARG A 97 -8.13 16.31 -8.20
C ARG A 97 -8.32 15.85 -9.66
N ASP A 98 -7.23 15.41 -10.28
CA ASP A 98 -7.18 14.96 -11.67
C ASP A 98 -6.13 13.83 -11.81
N ALA A 99 -6.58 12.64 -12.20
CA ALA A 99 -5.77 11.43 -12.32
C ALA A 99 -4.96 11.34 -13.65
N PHE A 100 -4.99 12.37 -14.50
CA PHE A 100 -4.12 12.56 -15.65
C PHE A 100 -3.05 13.62 -15.36
N GLU A 101 -3.39 14.72 -14.68
CA GLU A 101 -2.40 15.68 -14.14
C GLU A 101 -1.47 14.99 -13.14
N ALA A 102 -2.03 14.40 -12.09
CA ALA A 102 -1.27 13.71 -11.04
C ALA A 102 -0.49 12.50 -11.56
N LEU A 103 -0.85 11.98 -12.74
CA LEU A 103 -0.04 11.00 -13.43
C LEU A 103 1.22 11.62 -14.03
N GLU A 104 1.08 12.60 -14.93
CA GLU A 104 2.21 13.05 -15.75
C GLU A 104 3.28 13.72 -14.86
N ASP A 105 2.88 14.25 -13.70
CA ASP A 105 3.78 14.62 -12.60
C ASP A 105 4.64 13.45 -12.10
N LEU A 106 4.03 12.29 -11.81
CA LEU A 106 4.75 11.10 -11.34
C LEU A 106 5.63 10.50 -12.46
N ILE A 107 5.23 10.63 -13.72
CA ILE A 107 6.08 10.29 -14.88
C ILE A 107 7.32 11.21 -14.90
N ALA A 108 7.12 12.53 -14.78
CA ALA A 108 8.21 13.52 -14.79
C ALA A 108 9.17 13.40 -13.58
N ILE A 109 8.71 12.80 -12.48
CA ILE A 109 9.54 12.46 -11.31
C ILE A 109 10.40 11.20 -11.55
N GLY A 110 10.05 10.36 -12.53
CA GLY A 110 10.81 9.16 -12.90
C GLY A 110 10.38 7.88 -12.17
N LEU A 111 9.09 7.75 -11.84
CA LEU A 111 8.49 6.53 -11.30
C LEU A 111 8.05 5.55 -12.41
N PRO A 112 7.92 4.24 -12.12
CA PRO A 112 7.13 3.29 -12.92
C PRO A 112 5.59 3.36 -12.64
N LEU A 113 4.81 3.26 -13.73
CA LEU A 113 3.38 3.50 -14.10
C LEU A 113 2.25 2.49 -13.60
N LEU A 114 1.28 1.68 -14.21
CA LEU A 114 0.31 1.34 -15.35
C LEU A 114 -1.15 1.52 -14.83
N LYS A 115 -1.74 2.71 -14.89
CA LYS A 115 -3.18 2.93 -14.55
C LYS A 115 -4.10 2.04 -15.44
N MET A 116 -5.38 2.40 -15.51
CA MET A 116 -6.11 2.49 -16.79
C MET A 116 -5.42 3.47 -17.80
N LEU A 117 -4.09 3.36 -17.91
CA LEU A 117 -3.11 3.86 -18.86
C LEU A 117 -2.48 2.68 -19.62
N VAL A 118 -2.90 1.44 -19.34
CA VAL A 118 -2.47 0.25 -20.09
C VAL A 118 -2.48 0.54 -21.60
N GLU A 119 -3.48 1.28 -22.07
CA GLU A 119 -3.52 1.90 -23.40
C GLU A 119 -2.72 3.22 -23.47
N ALA A 120 -3.17 4.28 -22.78
CA ALA A 120 -2.67 5.65 -22.97
C ALA A 120 -1.18 5.88 -22.62
N ALA A 121 -0.52 4.94 -21.96
CA ALA A 121 0.93 4.99 -21.72
C ALA A 121 1.74 3.88 -22.37
N ARG A 122 1.15 2.90 -23.06
CA ARG A 122 1.89 2.03 -24.00
C ARG A 122 3.13 1.33 -23.40
N GLY A 123 2.99 0.71 -22.23
CA GLY A 123 4.01 -0.23 -21.71
C GLY A 123 5.21 0.34 -20.93
N ARG A 124 5.46 1.66 -20.86
CA ARG A 124 6.44 2.32 -19.92
C ARG A 124 6.07 2.18 -18.42
N ILE A 125 5.25 1.18 -18.07
CA ILE A 125 4.11 1.24 -17.11
C ILE A 125 4.68 1.02 -15.63
N SER A 126 4.21 0.34 -14.52
CA SER A 126 3.23 -0.72 -14.10
C SER A 126 2.54 -0.48 -12.72
N ILE A 127 1.19 -0.65 -12.61
CA ILE A 127 0.32 -0.29 -11.45
C ILE A 127 -0.52 -1.48 -11.02
N LEU A 128 -0.87 -1.37 -9.75
CA LEU A 128 -1.45 -2.36 -8.91
C LEU A 128 -2.88 -1.92 -8.52
N PRO A 129 -3.95 -2.30 -9.26
CA PRO A 129 -5.32 -1.98 -8.87
C PRO A 129 -5.60 -2.55 -7.48
N GLY A 130 -6.30 -1.80 -6.63
CA GLY A 130 -6.46 -2.13 -5.22
C GLY A 130 -7.67 -1.48 -4.55
N GLY A 131 -8.08 -2.07 -3.43
CA GLY A 131 -9.33 -1.72 -2.74
C GLY A 131 -10.53 -2.47 -3.34
N GLY A 132 -11.36 -3.09 -2.50
CA GLY A 132 -12.56 -3.83 -2.95
C GLY A 132 -12.34 -5.09 -3.78
N ILE A 133 -11.12 -5.38 -4.25
CA ILE A 133 -10.79 -6.59 -5.01
C ILE A 133 -10.85 -7.82 -4.07
N THR A 134 -11.61 -8.82 -4.48
CA THR A 134 -11.86 -10.08 -3.75
C THR A 134 -11.78 -11.27 -4.73
N PRO A 135 -11.60 -12.51 -4.25
CA PRO A 135 -11.60 -13.69 -5.12
C PRO A 135 -12.89 -13.85 -5.95
N ARG A 136 -14.00 -13.24 -5.52
CA ARG A 136 -15.31 -13.26 -6.20
C ARG A 136 -15.41 -12.30 -7.39
N ASN A 137 -14.62 -11.21 -7.42
CA ASN A 137 -14.67 -10.22 -8.51
C ASN A 137 -13.40 -10.17 -9.37
N LEU A 138 -12.28 -10.74 -8.89
CA LEU A 138 -10.99 -10.78 -9.58
C LEU A 138 -11.08 -11.26 -11.05
N SER A 139 -11.73 -12.40 -11.30
CA SER A 139 -11.81 -12.97 -12.66
C SER A 139 -12.50 -12.06 -13.67
N ARG A 140 -13.50 -11.29 -13.21
CA ARG A 140 -14.29 -10.30 -13.99
C ARG A 140 -13.53 -9.01 -14.24
N ILE A 141 -12.75 -8.55 -13.25
CA ILE A 141 -11.88 -7.38 -13.40
C ILE A 141 -10.80 -7.70 -14.45
N LEU A 142 -10.13 -8.86 -14.30
CA LEU A 142 -9.09 -9.34 -15.21
C LEU A 142 -9.59 -9.78 -16.59
N SER A 143 -10.90 -9.81 -16.84
CA SER A 143 -11.47 -10.01 -18.19
C SER A 143 -11.93 -8.70 -18.83
N GLN A 144 -11.88 -7.58 -18.10
CA GLN A 144 -12.17 -6.23 -18.61
C GLN A 144 -10.88 -5.44 -18.83
N VAL A 145 -9.91 -5.55 -17.91
CA VAL A 145 -8.57 -4.99 -18.06
C VAL A 145 -7.53 -6.01 -17.57
N PRO A 146 -6.60 -6.48 -18.43
CA PRO A 146 -5.60 -7.47 -18.06
C PRO A 146 -4.42 -6.83 -17.31
N PHE A 147 -4.64 -6.47 -16.05
CA PHE A 147 -3.57 -5.97 -15.19
C PHE A 147 -2.53 -7.09 -14.89
N PRO A 148 -1.22 -6.82 -15.00
CA PRO A 148 -0.18 -7.83 -14.71
C PRO A 148 0.00 -8.10 -13.21
N GLU A 149 -0.46 -7.19 -12.36
CA GLU A 149 -0.33 -7.24 -10.90
C GLU A 149 -1.68 -6.85 -10.24
N VAL A 150 -1.93 -7.25 -8.98
CA VAL A 150 -3.14 -6.85 -8.22
C VAL A 150 -2.86 -6.67 -6.72
N HIS A 151 -3.44 -5.64 -6.07
CA HIS A 151 -3.35 -5.45 -4.61
C HIS A 151 -4.60 -5.99 -3.90
N MET A 152 -4.42 -6.96 -3.00
CA MET A 152 -5.51 -7.56 -2.24
C MET A 152 -5.13 -7.74 -0.76
N ALA A 153 -6.01 -7.29 0.15
CA ALA A 153 -5.77 -7.42 1.59
C ALA A 153 -6.10 -8.82 2.17
N LEU A 154 -6.93 -9.60 1.46
CA LEU A 154 -7.37 -10.97 1.79
C LEU A 154 -7.60 -11.25 3.30
N PRO A 155 -8.39 -10.42 4.00
CA PRO A 155 -8.51 -10.49 5.45
C PRO A 155 -9.41 -11.64 5.91
N SER A 156 -9.10 -12.12 7.11
CA SER A 156 -9.97 -12.87 8.00
C SER A 156 -9.74 -12.38 9.44
N SER A 157 -10.52 -12.88 10.39
CA SER A 157 -10.27 -12.66 11.82
C SER A 157 -10.14 -14.00 12.54
N VAL A 158 -9.45 -14.01 13.67
CA VAL A 158 -9.54 -15.07 14.68
C VAL A 158 -9.92 -14.44 16.01
N ASP A 159 -10.72 -15.16 16.77
CA ASP A 159 -11.04 -14.80 18.15
C ASP A 159 -9.82 -15.02 19.05
N SER A 160 -9.69 -14.19 20.09
CA SER A 160 -8.52 -14.17 20.97
C SER A 160 -8.49 -15.37 21.92
N LYS A 161 -7.29 -15.84 22.26
CA LYS A 161 -7.08 -16.87 23.29
C LYS A 161 -7.37 -16.39 24.72
N MET A 162 -7.72 -15.10 24.90
CA MET A 162 -8.18 -14.54 26.17
C MET A 162 -9.50 -15.18 26.61
N VAL A 163 -9.41 -16.02 27.65
CA VAL A 163 -10.55 -16.69 28.29
C VAL A 163 -11.37 -15.70 29.11
N PHE A 164 -10.72 -14.88 29.94
CA PHE A 164 -11.35 -13.74 30.61
C PHE A 164 -11.42 -12.53 29.66
N ARG A 165 -12.55 -11.82 29.67
CA ARG A 165 -12.81 -10.65 28.83
C ARG A 165 -13.54 -9.57 29.61
N ASN A 166 -13.09 -8.32 29.49
CA ASN A 166 -13.75 -7.16 30.09
C ASN A 166 -14.44 -6.36 28.97
N GLY A 167 -15.77 -6.48 28.86
CA GLY A 167 -16.56 -5.78 27.84
C GLY A 167 -16.82 -4.30 28.12
N ALA A 168 -16.38 -3.78 29.28
CA ALA A 168 -16.58 -2.38 29.67
C ALA A 168 -15.39 -1.45 29.32
N VAL A 169 -14.29 -2.00 28.77
CA VAL A 169 -13.06 -1.26 28.46
C VAL A 169 -12.76 -1.35 26.97
N PHE A 170 -12.52 -0.19 26.36
CA PHE A 170 -12.12 -0.04 24.97
C PHE A 170 -10.83 0.77 24.91
N MET A 171 -9.84 0.28 24.16
CA MET A 171 -8.52 0.88 23.99
C MET A 171 -8.44 1.77 22.74
N GLY A 172 -9.37 1.55 21.79
CA GLY A 172 -9.49 2.29 20.55
C GLY A 172 -10.65 3.30 20.52
N VAL A 173 -10.87 3.88 19.34
CA VAL A 173 -12.08 4.69 19.07
C VAL A 173 -13.29 3.76 19.02
N ALA A 174 -14.43 4.14 19.61
CA ALA A 174 -15.58 3.26 19.87
C ALA A 174 -16.32 2.66 18.63
N ILE A 175 -15.77 2.79 17.41
CA ILE A 175 -16.35 2.33 16.14
C ILE A 175 -15.38 1.38 15.41
N THR A 176 -14.60 0.57 16.15
CA THR A 176 -13.58 -0.34 15.58
C THR A 176 -13.86 -1.81 15.87
N THR A 177 -13.06 -2.68 15.24
CA THR A 177 -12.96 -4.12 15.52
C THR A 177 -12.94 -4.39 17.04
N PRO A 178 -13.68 -5.41 17.55
CA PRO A 178 -13.64 -5.77 18.97
C PRO A 178 -12.22 -6.07 19.46
N GLU A 179 -11.91 -5.68 20.71
CA GLU A 179 -10.59 -5.86 21.35
C GLU A 179 -10.05 -7.30 21.29
N TYR A 180 -10.97 -8.28 21.26
CA TYR A 180 -10.66 -9.71 21.22
C TYR A 180 -10.68 -10.33 19.81
N ALA A 181 -10.91 -9.55 18.75
CA ALA A 181 -10.94 -10.02 17.37
C ALA A 181 -9.66 -9.64 16.60
N ILE A 182 -8.77 -10.61 16.42
CA ILE A 182 -7.43 -10.40 15.85
C ILE A 182 -7.51 -10.49 14.32
N PRO A 183 -7.20 -9.43 13.55
CA PRO A 183 -7.19 -9.48 12.09
C PRO A 183 -5.94 -10.19 11.56
N LYS A 184 -6.10 -11.02 10.52
CA LYS A 184 -5.02 -11.74 9.84
C LYS A 184 -5.28 -11.88 8.33
N THR A 185 -4.25 -12.13 7.54
CA THR A 185 -4.43 -12.59 6.14
C THR A 185 -4.86 -14.06 6.13
N ASP A 186 -5.82 -14.44 5.27
CA ASP A 186 -6.25 -15.84 5.14
C ASP A 186 -5.42 -16.60 4.08
N PRO A 187 -4.62 -17.62 4.45
CA PRO A 187 -3.83 -18.40 3.50
C PRO A 187 -4.68 -19.22 2.51
N LYS A 188 -5.94 -19.55 2.84
CA LYS A 188 -6.87 -20.20 1.90
C LYS A 188 -7.28 -19.24 0.79
N LEU A 189 -7.57 -17.98 1.15
CA LEU A 189 -7.90 -16.94 0.16
C LEU A 189 -6.69 -16.62 -0.72
N VAL A 190 -5.48 -16.53 -0.15
CA VAL A 190 -4.22 -16.38 -0.91
C VAL A 190 -4.07 -17.53 -1.92
N LYS A 191 -4.12 -18.78 -1.47
CA LYS A 191 -3.97 -19.96 -2.35
C LYS A 191 -5.01 -20.02 -3.47
N ASN A 192 -6.24 -19.58 -3.20
CA ASN A 192 -7.29 -19.50 -4.22
C ASN A 192 -7.03 -18.38 -5.24
N VAL A 193 -6.56 -17.20 -4.82
CA VAL A 193 -6.16 -16.11 -5.74
C VAL A 193 -4.98 -16.54 -6.61
N THR A 194 -3.93 -17.10 -6.03
CA THR A 194 -2.76 -17.57 -6.78
C THR A 194 -3.16 -18.61 -7.83
N ARG A 195 -4.10 -19.53 -7.53
CA ARG A 195 -4.64 -20.47 -8.53
C ARG A 195 -5.38 -19.76 -9.66
N VAL A 196 -6.20 -18.75 -9.37
CA VAL A 196 -6.93 -17.98 -10.40
C VAL A 196 -5.99 -17.15 -11.29
N LEU A 197 -4.88 -16.66 -10.75
CA LEU A 197 -3.87 -15.94 -11.52
C LEU A 197 -3.03 -16.89 -12.39
N HIS A 198 -2.57 -18.01 -11.84
CA HIS A 198 -1.72 -18.97 -12.58
C HIS A 198 -2.53 -19.83 -13.57
N GLY A 199 -3.83 -20.06 -13.32
CA GLY A 199 -4.76 -20.76 -14.23
C GLY A 199 -5.42 -19.85 -15.28
N LYS A 200 -4.78 -18.70 -15.58
CA LYS A 200 -5.11 -17.80 -16.71
C LYS A 200 -3.96 -17.69 -17.73
N LEU A 201 -3.02 -18.64 -17.67
CA LEU A 201 -2.03 -18.96 -18.69
C LEU A 201 -2.40 -20.33 -19.30
#